data_AF-A0AAD6NBI8-F1
#
_entry.id   AF-A0AAD6NBI8-F1
#
_cell.length_a   1.000
_cell.length_b   1.000
_cell.length_c   1.000
_cell.angle_alpha   90.00
_cell.angle_beta   90.00
_cell.angle_gamma   90.00
#
_symmetry.space_group_name_H-M   'P 1'
#
loop_
_entity.id
_entity.type
_entity.pdbx_description
1 polymer ?
#
loop_
_entity_poly.entity_id
_entity_poly.type
_entity_poly.pdbx_seq_one_letter_code
_entity_poly.pdbx_strand_id
1 'polypeptide(L)'
;MKVTALLCTLMAAATVSASAFTDPKILDVCGAGYGGDQRRTNSGCQASNGDRHFCGCDRTGVVQCKGGKWTEIQDCHSGTCHGTNDGGAVC
;
A
#
# COMPACT_ATOMS: atom_id res chain seq x y z
N MET A 1 -21.92 55.07 -0.48
CA MET A 1 -21.75 53.61 -0.42
C MET A 1 -21.10 53.13 -1.70
N LYS A 2 -19.92 52.51 -1.62
CA LYS A 2 -19.41 51.53 -2.60
C LYS A 2 -18.23 50.82 -1.94
N VAL A 3 -18.52 49.60 -1.49
CA VAL A 3 -17.66 48.69 -0.77
C VAL A 3 -16.93 47.85 -1.80
N THR A 4 -15.61 47.83 -1.79
CA THR A 4 -14.86 46.79 -2.52
C THR A 4 -13.64 46.40 -1.72
N ALA A 5 -13.88 45.65 -0.64
CA ALA A 5 -12.84 44.90 0.04
C ALA A 5 -12.50 43.68 -0.83
N LEU A 6 -11.39 43.75 -1.57
CA LEU A 6 -10.79 42.55 -2.18
C LEU A 6 -10.18 41.73 -1.05
N LEU A 7 -10.92 40.72 -0.58
CA LEU A 7 -10.34 39.63 0.21
C LEU A 7 -9.51 38.76 -0.72
N CYS A 8 -8.18 38.91 -0.66
CA CYS A 8 -7.26 37.92 -1.20
C CYS A 8 -7.30 36.67 -0.33
N THR A 9 -8.09 35.68 -0.74
CA THR A 9 -8.04 34.32 -0.19
C THR A 9 -6.73 33.66 -0.60
N LEU A 10 -5.74 33.68 0.31
CA LEU A 10 -4.56 32.81 0.20
C LEU A 10 -5.03 31.35 0.29
N MET A 11 -4.88 30.60 -0.81
CA MET A 11 -4.90 29.15 -0.75
C MET A 11 -3.64 28.70 -0.02
N ALA A 12 -3.79 28.26 1.23
CA ALA A 12 -2.77 27.49 1.90
C ALA A 12 -2.66 26.14 1.17
N ALA A 13 -1.60 25.95 0.39
CA ALA A 13 -1.23 24.63 -0.09
C ALA A 13 -0.82 23.79 1.12
N ALA A 14 -1.72 22.93 1.59
CA ALA A 14 -1.37 21.90 2.57
C ALA A 14 -0.44 20.90 1.88
N THR A 15 0.88 21.11 2.02
CA THR A 15 1.85 20.07 1.75
C THR A 15 1.61 18.96 2.76
N VAL A 16 1.00 17.85 2.33
CA VAL A 16 0.96 16.64 3.13
C VAL A 16 2.40 16.15 3.30
N SER A 17 2.99 16.44 4.47
CA SER A 17 4.17 15.72 4.92
C SER A 17 3.78 14.26 5.02
N ALA A 18 4.26 13.44 4.08
CA ALA A 18 4.32 12.00 4.27
C ALA A 18 5.21 11.78 5.50
N SER A 19 4.58 11.58 6.66
CA SER A 19 5.26 11.35 7.92
C SER A 19 6.24 10.22 7.70
N ALA A 20 7.52 10.52 7.91
CA ALA A 20 8.59 9.56 7.89
C ALA A 20 8.19 8.36 8.76
N PHE A 21 8.34 7.19 8.15
CA PHE A 21 8.20 5.86 8.72
C PHE A 21 8.91 5.74 10.07
N THR A 22 8.19 6.03 11.16
CA THR A 22 8.60 5.71 12.52
C THR A 22 7.68 4.62 13.06
N ASP A 23 7.87 3.37 12.63
CA ASP A 23 7.33 2.25 13.40
C ASP A 23 8.24 1.00 13.29
N PRO A 24 8.69 0.41 14.41
CA PRO A 24 9.71 -0.63 14.45
C PRO A 24 9.13 -1.95 13.91
N LYS A 25 9.80 -2.50 12.91
CA LYS A 25 9.46 -3.76 12.23
C LYS A 25 8.18 -3.67 11.41
N ILE A 26 8.33 -3.10 10.21
CA ILE A 26 7.42 -3.39 9.10
C ILE A 26 7.37 -4.92 8.93
N LEU A 27 6.34 -5.57 9.47
CA LEU A 27 6.04 -6.98 9.21
C LEU A 27 5.34 -7.06 7.85
N ASP A 28 6.10 -6.85 6.78
CA ASP A 28 5.61 -6.95 5.39
C ASP A 28 5.28 -8.39 4.99
N VAL A 29 5.99 -9.37 5.56
CA VAL A 29 5.83 -10.80 5.29
C VAL A 29 4.81 -11.50 6.21
N CYS A 30 4.31 -12.63 5.74
CA CYS A 30 3.33 -13.46 6.46
C CYS A 30 3.92 -14.22 7.66
N GLY A 31 5.22 -14.51 7.64
CA GLY A 31 5.93 -15.25 8.68
C GLY A 31 6.54 -16.56 8.18
N ALA A 32 7.03 -17.40 9.09
CA ALA A 32 7.60 -18.70 8.74
C ALA A 32 6.56 -19.62 8.08
N GLY A 33 6.96 -20.34 7.04
CA GLY A 33 6.10 -21.29 6.30
C GLY A 33 5.34 -20.70 5.11
N TYR A 34 5.45 -19.38 4.87
CA TYR A 34 4.85 -18.73 3.71
C TYR A 34 5.87 -18.53 2.58
N GLY A 35 5.38 -18.42 1.34
CA GLY A 35 6.19 -18.16 0.16
C GLY A 35 6.73 -16.72 0.13
N GLY A 36 7.85 -16.53 -0.58
CA GLY A 36 8.40 -15.19 -0.80
C GLY A 36 7.52 -14.30 -1.69
N ASP A 37 6.53 -14.91 -2.36
CA ASP A 37 5.46 -14.26 -3.10
C ASP A 37 4.31 -13.75 -2.21
N GLN A 38 4.38 -13.95 -0.88
CA GLN A 38 3.28 -13.62 0.03
C GLN A 38 3.59 -12.42 0.94
N ARG A 39 2.59 -11.55 1.11
CA ARG A 39 2.64 -10.37 1.98
C ARG A 39 1.38 -10.30 2.84
N ARG A 40 1.52 -9.73 4.03
CA ARG A 40 0.42 -9.62 4.99
C ARG A 40 -0.45 -8.42 4.62
N THR A 41 -1.68 -8.68 4.16
CA THR A 41 -2.64 -7.62 3.84
C THR A 41 -2.81 -6.66 5.02
N ASN A 42 -2.89 -5.36 4.74
CA ASN A 42 -2.92 -4.24 5.69
C ASN A 42 -1.67 -4.01 6.54
N SER A 43 -0.61 -4.82 6.38
CA SER A 43 0.66 -4.55 7.02
C SER A 43 1.46 -3.47 6.26
N GLY A 44 2.49 -2.94 6.92
CA GLY A 44 3.37 -1.95 6.31
C GLY A 44 4.11 -2.50 5.09
N CYS A 45 4.46 -1.63 4.15
CA CYS A 45 5.29 -1.95 3.01
C CYS A 45 6.27 -0.82 2.70
N GLN A 46 7.44 -1.19 2.16
CA GLN A 46 8.42 -0.20 1.71
C GLN A 46 8.05 0.36 0.34
N ALA A 47 8.26 1.66 0.14
CA ALA A 47 8.03 2.33 -1.15
C ALA A 47 8.82 1.72 -2.32
N SER A 48 9.95 1.07 -2.04
CA SER A 48 10.77 0.33 -3.03
C SER A 48 10.07 -0.90 -3.64
N ASN A 49 8.92 -1.32 -3.09
CA ASN A 49 8.07 -2.33 -3.73
C ASN A 49 7.36 -1.78 -4.98
N GLY A 50 7.17 -0.47 -5.08
CA GLY A 50 6.54 0.17 -6.23
C GLY A 50 5.18 -0.43 -6.57
N ASP A 51 5.05 -0.87 -7.82
CA ASP A 51 3.88 -1.52 -8.41
C ASP A 51 3.95 -3.05 -8.41
N ARG A 52 4.91 -3.65 -7.70
CA ARG A 52 4.96 -5.12 -7.58
C ARG A 52 3.70 -5.65 -6.91
N HIS A 53 3.20 -6.73 -7.48
CA HIS A 53 2.07 -7.48 -6.97
C HIS A 53 2.54 -8.73 -6.23
N PHE A 54 2.01 -8.95 -5.04
CA PHE A 54 2.24 -10.13 -4.22
C PHE A 54 0.89 -10.77 -3.85
N CYS A 55 0.90 -11.99 -3.34
CA CYS A 55 -0.29 -12.64 -2.82
C CYS A 55 -0.53 -12.28 -1.35
N GLY A 56 -1.80 -12.25 -0.94
CA GLY A 56 -2.18 -12.35 0.46
C GLY A 56 -1.66 -13.64 1.10
N CYS A 57 -1.53 -13.66 2.42
CA CYS A 57 -1.07 -14.85 3.15
C CYS A 57 -1.97 -16.07 2.94
N ASP A 58 -3.26 -15.85 2.75
CA ASP A 58 -4.28 -16.87 2.48
C ASP A 58 -4.43 -17.20 0.99
N ARG A 59 -3.66 -16.54 0.11
CA ARG A 59 -3.71 -16.64 -1.35
C ARG A 59 -5.09 -16.30 -1.96
N THR A 60 -5.96 -15.61 -1.23
CA THR A 60 -7.29 -15.25 -1.71
C THR A 60 -7.32 -13.92 -2.46
N GLY A 61 -6.24 -13.14 -2.42
CA GLY A 61 -6.18 -11.87 -3.14
C GLY A 61 -4.75 -11.48 -3.54
N VAL A 62 -4.66 -10.59 -4.52
CA VAL A 62 -3.43 -9.91 -4.95
C VAL A 62 -3.32 -8.58 -4.21
N VAL A 63 -2.16 -8.30 -3.63
CA VAL A 63 -1.84 -7.07 -2.89
C VAL A 63 -0.76 -6.25 -3.57
N GLN A 64 -0.88 -4.93 -3.48
CA GLN A 64 0.10 -3.94 -3.94
C GLN A 64 0.44 -2.96 -2.81
N CYS A 65 1.68 -2.48 -2.77
CA CYS A 65 2.09 -1.46 -1.81
C CYS A 65 1.49 -0.09 -2.19
N LYS A 66 0.48 0.37 -1.45
CA LYS A 66 -0.19 1.66 -1.64
C LYS A 66 -0.17 2.46 -0.34
N GLY A 67 0.35 3.68 -0.39
CA GLY A 67 0.40 4.56 0.79
C GLY A 67 1.16 3.95 1.99
N GLY A 68 2.17 3.13 1.72
CA GLY A 68 2.94 2.44 2.77
C GLY A 68 2.26 1.22 3.38
N LYS A 69 1.16 0.70 2.79
CA LYS A 69 0.50 -0.53 3.20
C LYS A 69 0.25 -1.51 2.06
N TRP A 70 0.34 -2.81 2.34
CA TRP A 70 -0.12 -3.85 1.43
C TRP A 70 -1.64 -3.78 1.33
N THR A 71 -2.14 -3.26 0.22
CA THR A 71 -3.56 -3.08 -0.06
C THR A 71 -3.98 -4.10 -1.10
N GLU A 72 -5.06 -4.82 -0.85
CA GLU A 72 -5.65 -5.72 -1.82
C GLU A 72 -6.14 -4.93 -3.03
N ILE A 73 -5.78 -5.40 -4.23
CA ILE A 73 -6.14 -4.78 -5.50
C ILE A 73 -6.99 -5.70 -6.38
N GLN A 74 -7.04 -6.98 -6.06
CA GLN A 74 -7.84 -7.99 -6.76
C GLN A 74 -8.16 -9.13 -5.80
N ASP A 75 -9.44 -9.49 -5.71
CA ASP A 75 -9.93 -10.67 -4.99
C ASP A 75 -9.94 -11.88 -5.95
N CYS A 76 -9.28 -12.96 -5.57
CA CYS A 76 -9.22 -14.24 -6.29
C CYS A 76 -10.35 -15.20 -5.89
N HIS A 77 -11.17 -14.85 -4.89
CA HIS A 77 -12.27 -15.63 -4.30
C HIS A 77 -11.89 -16.97 -3.65
N SER A 78 -10.71 -17.49 -3.96
CA SER A 78 -10.19 -18.78 -3.50
C SER A 78 -8.68 -18.69 -3.37
N GLY A 79 -8.08 -19.64 -2.64
CA GLY A 79 -6.63 -19.68 -2.36
C GLY A 79 -5.75 -20.03 -3.56
N THR A 80 -5.98 -19.42 -4.72
CA THR A 80 -5.31 -19.70 -6.00
C THR A 80 -4.22 -18.70 -6.36
N CYS A 81 -4.10 -17.59 -5.62
CA CYS A 81 -3.08 -16.60 -5.90
C CYS A 81 -1.69 -17.21 -5.86
N HIS A 82 -0.89 -16.95 -6.90
CA HIS A 82 0.50 -17.37 -7.00
C HIS A 82 1.35 -16.30 -7.68
N GLY A 83 2.62 -16.22 -7.28
CA GLY A 83 3.60 -15.31 -7.88
C GLY A 83 5.02 -15.80 -7.66
N THR A 84 5.97 -14.88 -7.77
CA THR A 84 7.39 -15.13 -7.53
C THR A 84 7.90 -14.28 -6.37
N ASN A 85 9.13 -14.54 -5.92
CA ASN A 85 9.78 -13.73 -4.88
C ASN A 85 9.97 -12.26 -5.30
N ASP A 86 10.01 -11.99 -6.61
CA ASP A 86 10.16 -10.66 -7.19
C ASP A 86 8.79 -10.00 -7.52
N GLY A 87 7.69 -10.65 -7.14
CA GLY A 87 6.32 -10.21 -7.40
C GLY A 87 5.67 -10.95 -8.57
N GLY A 88 4.79 -10.24 -9.31
CA GLY A 88 4.04 -10.80 -10.44
C GLY A 88 2.87 -11.69 -10.01
N ALA A 89 2.32 -11.47 -8.82
CA ALA A 89 1.19 -12.25 -8.33
C ALA A 89 -0.07 -12.09 -9.20
N VAL A 90 -0.71 -13.22 -9.46
CA VAL A 90 -1.98 -13.35 -10.19
C VAL A 90 -2.86 -14.38 -9.49
N CYS A 91 -4.17 -14.31 -9.74
CA CYS A 91 -5.08 -15.44 -9.55
C CYS A 91 -4.92 -16.40 -10.74
#